data_AF-A0A1Z9HXX9-F1
#
_entry.id   AF-A0A1Z9HXX9-F1
#
_cell.length_a   1.000
_cell.length_b   1.000
_cell.length_c   1.000
_cell.angle_alpha   90.00
_cell.angle_beta   90.00
_cell.angle_gamma   90.00
#
_symmetry.space_group_name_H-M   'P 1'
#
loop_
_entity.id
_entity.type
_entity.pdbx_description
1 polymer ?
#
loop_
_entity_poly.entity_id
_entity_poly.type
_entity_poly.pdbx_seq_one_letter_code
_entity_poly.pdbx_strand_id
1 'polypeptide(L)'
;MISREKIIVEHKIREQIRKIIFLSERDMLNSKIDTLKEELDLRGTLRDLIFEAATSDPDKTPHPSTGINVLEKLLKNIIPTVEDDYKVITTDSQQRQSYRAHIIHAIKNTLAPISVNDDAETGPEGLDEQESVDINIEDERFIDIDKDKKEKEEPKDPKEDFASGVSGFDDDHTGRDIAYETFQKIENQIVDAYSKLGNEQDQETFYDYLITNVKLYLDKFETELSGNLEEPTTPEYEQEKDSMDVEPTGLEDEIPENPEEI
;
A
#
# COMPACT_ATOMS: atom_id res chain seq x y z
N MET A 1 90.20 27.49 28.83
CA MET A 1 89.23 27.96 29.84
C MET A 1 88.17 28.77 29.12
N ILE A 2 86.90 28.39 29.23
CA ILE A 2 85.79 29.17 28.70
C ILE A 2 85.65 30.42 29.59
N SER A 3 85.67 31.62 28.99
CA SER A 3 85.54 32.87 29.73
C SER A 3 84.18 32.93 30.43
N ARG A 4 84.17 33.40 31.69
CA ARG A 4 82.97 33.53 32.53
C ARG A 4 81.87 34.37 31.86
N GLU A 5 82.26 35.36 31.06
CA GLU A 5 81.34 36.17 30.25
C GLU A 5 80.63 35.35 29.18
N LYS A 6 81.32 34.40 28.52
CA LYS A 6 80.69 33.54 27.51
C LYS A 6 79.61 32.65 28.13
N ILE A 7 79.84 32.15 29.34
CA ILE A 7 78.87 31.34 30.09
C ILE A 7 77.62 32.17 30.46
N ILE A 8 77.80 33.42 30.87
CA ILE A 8 76.68 34.33 31.19
C ILE A 8 75.85 34.66 29.94
N VAL A 9 76.52 34.93 28.82
CA VAL A 9 75.84 35.21 27.53
C VAL A 9 75.08 33.97 27.04
N GLU A 10 75.69 32.79 27.11
CA GLU A 10 75.03 31.53 26.75
C GLU A 10 73.79 31.27 27.61
N HIS A 11 73.86 31.50 28.92
CA HIS A 11 72.72 31.34 29.82
C HIS A 11 71.57 32.29 29.47
N LYS A 12 71.90 33.55 29.12
CA LYS A 12 70.90 34.54 28.68
C LYS A 12 70.22 34.15 27.36
N ILE A 13 70.99 33.61 26.41
CA ILE A 13 70.45 33.11 25.14
C ILE A 13 69.56 31.88 25.38
N ARG A 14 69.97 30.92 26.22
CA ARG A 14 69.13 29.75 26.57
C ARG A 14 67.81 30.16 27.21
N GLU A 15 67.81 31.18 28.09
CA GLU A 15 66.56 31.72 28.64
C GLU A 15 65.66 32.32 27.57
N GLN A 16 66.21 33.07 26.62
CA GLN A 16 65.45 33.63 25.51
C GLN A 16 64.89 32.53 24.59
N ILE A 17 65.69 31.52 24.25
CA ILE A 17 65.25 30.37 23.45
C ILE A 17 64.13 29.61 24.16
N ARG A 18 64.25 29.36 25.47
CA ARG A 18 63.19 28.71 26.26
C ARG A 18 61.89 29.51 26.27
N LYS A 19 61.98 30.85 26.41
CA LYS A 19 60.80 31.73 26.32
C LYS A 19 60.15 31.66 24.95
N ILE A 20 60.94 31.64 23.88
CA ILE A 20 60.44 31.55 22.51
C ILE A 20 59.77 30.20 22.27
N ILE A 21 60.38 29.08 22.69
CA ILE A 21 59.78 27.74 22.58
C ILE A 21 58.45 27.68 23.33
N PHE A 22 58.40 28.18 24.56
CA PHE A 22 57.16 28.22 25.34
C PHE A 22 56.05 29.03 24.67
N LEU A 23 56.40 30.20 24.09
CA LEU A 23 55.44 31.01 23.35
C LEU A 23 54.95 30.28 22.09
N SER A 24 55.86 29.65 21.33
CA SER A 24 55.52 28.88 20.14
C SER A 24 54.61 27.69 20.45
N GLU A 25 54.90 26.93 21.50
CA GLU A 25 54.07 25.81 21.95
C GLU A 25 52.68 26.29 22.38
N ARG A 26 52.62 27.41 23.11
CA ARG A 26 51.36 28.01 23.54
C ARG A 26 50.54 28.50 22.35
N ASP A 27 51.16 29.14 21.37
CA ASP A 27 50.48 29.64 20.18
C ASP A 27 49.98 28.47 19.30
N MET A 28 50.74 27.38 19.20
CA MET A 28 50.32 26.14 18.54
C MET A 28 49.12 25.48 19.24
N LEU A 29 49.13 25.45 20.58
CA LEU A 29 47.99 24.95 21.37
C LEU A 29 46.75 25.82 21.19
N ASN A 30 46.89 27.13 21.21
CA ASN A 30 45.79 28.06 20.99
C ASN A 30 45.18 27.88 19.60
N SER A 31 46.01 27.76 18.56
CA SER A 31 45.53 27.48 17.20
C SER A 31 44.75 26.16 17.12
N LYS A 32 45.20 25.09 17.78
CA LYS A 32 44.44 23.82 17.86
C LYS A 32 43.11 23.99 18.59
N ILE A 33 43.10 24.74 19.69
CA ILE A 33 41.88 25.01 20.45
C ILE A 33 40.87 25.77 19.57
N ASP A 34 41.34 26.75 18.80
CA ASP A 34 40.46 27.53 17.94
C ASP A 34 39.91 26.68 16.78
N THR A 35 40.74 25.83 16.16
CA THR A 35 40.24 24.85 15.16
C THR A 35 39.20 23.90 15.74
N LEU A 36 39.38 23.45 16.99
CA LEU A 36 38.41 22.56 17.66
C LEU A 36 37.10 23.28 17.98
N LYS A 37 37.15 24.57 18.36
CA LYS A 37 35.94 25.37 18.57
C LYS A 37 35.18 25.56 17.27
N GLU A 38 35.87 25.94 16.20
CA GLU A 38 35.26 26.08 14.87
C GLU A 38 34.60 24.78 14.41
N GLU A 39 35.25 23.62 14.62
CA GLU A 39 34.64 22.33 14.32
C GLU A 39 33.42 22.01 15.18
N LEU A 40 33.43 22.37 16.47
CA LEU A 40 32.28 22.17 17.34
C LEU A 40 31.10 23.06 16.94
N ASP A 41 31.35 24.32 16.60
CA ASP A 41 30.33 25.25 16.11
C ASP A 41 29.77 24.77 14.76
N LEU A 42 30.63 24.30 13.86
CA LEU A 42 30.22 23.74 12.57
C LEU A 42 29.42 22.44 12.75
N ARG A 43 29.78 21.59 13.71
CA ARG A 43 28.99 20.40 14.06
C ARG A 43 27.65 20.75 14.69
N GLY A 44 27.59 21.82 15.48
CA GLY A 44 26.34 22.35 16.04
C GLY A 44 25.39 22.78 14.94
N THR A 45 25.84 23.67 14.06
CA THR A 45 25.05 24.15 12.91
C THR A 45 24.65 23.02 11.96
N LEU A 46 25.54 22.07 11.65
CA LEU A 46 25.21 20.90 10.84
C LEU A 46 24.15 20.03 11.53
N ARG A 47 24.24 19.83 12.84
CA ARG A 47 23.26 19.08 13.61
C ARG A 47 21.90 19.77 13.59
N ASP A 48 21.88 21.09 13.74
CA ASP A 48 20.64 21.89 13.67
C ASP A 48 20.02 21.79 12.27
N LEU A 49 20.82 21.89 11.20
CA LEU A 49 20.37 21.73 9.82
C LEU A 49 19.83 20.31 9.55
N ILE A 50 20.49 19.28 10.07
CA ILE A 50 20.02 17.90 9.95
C ILE A 50 18.72 17.72 10.75
N PHE A 51 18.60 18.30 11.94
CA PHE A 51 17.34 18.25 12.70
C PHE A 51 16.22 19.01 11.99
N GLU A 52 16.49 20.16 11.39
CA GLU A 52 15.52 20.90 10.58
C GLU A 52 15.08 20.07 9.36
N ALA A 53 16.02 19.44 8.66
CA ALA A 53 15.73 18.57 7.52
C ALA A 53 14.99 17.28 7.93
N ALA A 54 15.33 16.68 9.08
CA ALA A 54 14.69 15.47 9.60
C ALA A 54 13.32 15.74 10.25
N THR A 55 13.09 16.95 10.77
CA THR A 55 11.77 17.37 11.30
C THR A 55 10.84 17.89 10.22
N SER A 56 11.40 18.32 9.08
CA SER A 56 10.66 18.50 7.83
C SER A 56 10.30 17.12 7.26
N ASP A 57 9.39 16.40 7.94
CA ASP A 57 8.76 15.21 7.38
C ASP A 57 8.20 15.59 6.00
N PRO A 58 8.73 15.05 4.89
CA PRO A 58 8.15 15.29 3.56
C PRO A 58 6.69 14.85 3.52
N ASP A 59 6.31 13.87 4.36
CA ASP A 59 4.95 13.35 4.55
C ASP A 59 4.01 14.30 5.32
N LYS A 60 4.52 15.42 5.86
CA LYS A 60 3.71 16.42 6.60
C LYS A 60 3.56 17.74 5.87
N THR A 61 4.23 17.93 4.74
CA THR A 61 4.04 19.16 3.97
C THR A 61 2.74 19.03 3.19
N PRO A 62 1.73 19.87 3.45
CA PRO A 62 0.46 19.76 2.74
C PRO A 62 0.65 19.96 1.24
N HIS A 63 0.03 19.11 0.44
CA HIS A 63 -0.08 19.26 -1.01
C HIS A 63 -0.84 20.56 -1.34
N PRO A 64 -0.53 21.25 -2.45
CA PRO A 64 -1.23 22.48 -2.84
C PRO A 64 -2.75 22.32 -3.07
N SER A 65 -3.21 21.12 -3.47
CA SER A 65 -4.65 20.82 -3.57
C SER A 65 -5.21 20.33 -2.23
N THR A 66 -6.33 20.93 -1.83
CA THR A 66 -7.04 20.56 -0.61
C THR A 66 -7.70 19.19 -0.75
N GLY A 67 -8.24 18.88 -1.95
CA GLY A 67 -8.77 17.55 -2.29
C GLY A 67 -7.74 16.45 -2.06
N ILE A 68 -6.50 16.65 -2.51
CA ILE A 68 -5.42 15.66 -2.34
C ILE A 68 -5.02 15.46 -0.86
N ASN A 69 -4.99 16.53 -0.05
CA ASN A 69 -4.70 16.40 1.38
C ASN A 69 -5.77 15.64 2.15
N VAL A 70 -7.05 15.86 1.79
CA VAL A 70 -8.18 15.13 2.37
C VAL A 70 -8.14 13.67 1.92
N LEU A 71 -7.84 13.43 0.64
CA LEU A 71 -7.64 12.08 0.09
C LEU A 71 -6.52 11.33 0.79
N GLU A 72 -5.37 11.95 1.03
CA GLU A 72 -4.24 11.32 1.71
C GLU A 72 -4.63 10.82 3.11
N LYS A 73 -5.36 11.64 3.87
CA LYS A 73 -5.88 11.25 5.18
C LYS A 73 -6.88 10.09 5.09
N LEU A 74 -7.74 10.09 4.07
CA LEU A 74 -8.68 9.01 3.83
C LEU A 74 -7.93 7.72 3.50
N LEU A 75 -7.01 7.75 2.53
CA LEU A 75 -6.22 6.59 2.10
C LEU A 75 -5.44 5.98 3.26
N LYS A 76 -4.82 6.79 4.13
CA LYS A 76 -4.13 6.30 5.34
C LYS A 76 -5.04 5.49 6.27
N ASN A 77 -6.34 5.79 6.28
CA ASN A 77 -7.32 5.09 7.12
C ASN A 77 -7.95 3.88 6.43
N ILE A 78 -8.29 3.97 5.13
CA ILE A 78 -9.04 2.92 4.43
C ILE A 78 -8.13 1.82 3.86
N ILE A 79 -6.91 2.16 3.44
CA ILE A 79 -6.00 1.22 2.78
C ILE A 79 -5.62 0.04 3.68
N PRO A 80 -5.34 0.21 4.99
CA PRO A 80 -5.07 -0.93 5.86
C PRO A 80 -6.24 -1.93 5.91
N THR A 81 -7.49 -1.44 5.97
CA THR A 81 -8.68 -2.31 5.99
C THR A 81 -8.88 -3.04 4.67
N VAL A 82 -8.67 -2.34 3.55
CA VAL A 82 -8.74 -2.95 2.21
C VAL A 82 -7.63 -3.98 2.02
N GLU A 83 -6.42 -3.71 2.52
CA GLU A 83 -5.28 -4.62 2.45
C GLU A 83 -5.55 -5.93 3.21
N ASP A 84 -6.00 -5.82 4.47
CA ASP A 84 -6.30 -6.96 5.32
C ASP A 84 -7.35 -7.87 4.68
N ASP A 85 -8.48 -7.29 4.23
CA ASP A 85 -9.58 -8.05 3.63
C ASP A 85 -9.19 -8.62 2.24
N TYR A 86 -8.38 -7.91 1.45
CA TYR A 86 -7.88 -8.40 0.14
C TYR A 86 -6.91 -9.57 0.29
N LYS A 87 -5.96 -9.48 1.24
CA LYS A 87 -4.95 -10.52 1.47
C LYS A 87 -5.53 -11.80 2.06
N VAL A 88 -6.72 -11.75 2.67
CA VAL A 88 -7.46 -12.95 3.10
C VAL A 88 -7.94 -13.79 1.92
N ILE A 89 -8.17 -13.17 0.75
CA ILE A 89 -8.65 -13.84 -0.47
C ILE A 89 -7.50 -14.55 -1.18
N THR A 90 -7.15 -15.74 -0.68
CA THR A 90 -5.97 -16.49 -1.14
C THR A 90 -6.28 -17.65 -2.08
N THR A 91 -7.54 -18.10 -2.15
CA THR A 91 -7.89 -19.36 -2.82
C THR A 91 -7.82 -19.27 -4.33
N ASP A 92 -8.41 -18.23 -4.94
CA ASP A 92 -8.40 -18.08 -6.39
C ASP A 92 -8.17 -16.62 -6.82
N SER A 93 -7.53 -16.46 -7.99
CA SER A 93 -7.26 -15.14 -8.55
C SER A 93 -8.55 -14.47 -9.05
N GLN A 94 -9.55 -15.23 -9.52
CA GLN A 94 -10.83 -14.66 -9.93
C GLN A 94 -11.57 -14.05 -8.74
N GLN A 95 -11.45 -14.62 -7.53
CA GLN A 95 -12.02 -14.04 -6.30
C GLN A 95 -11.42 -12.67 -5.97
N ARG A 96 -10.11 -12.50 -6.21
CA ARG A 96 -9.44 -11.20 -6.04
C ARG A 96 -9.83 -10.20 -7.13
N GLN A 97 -9.99 -10.66 -8.38
CA GLN A 97 -10.47 -9.83 -9.47
C GLN A 97 -11.93 -9.39 -9.27
N SER A 98 -12.78 -10.30 -8.77
CA SER A 98 -14.15 -10.03 -8.36
C SER A 98 -14.18 -8.97 -7.25
N TYR A 99 -13.39 -9.15 -6.17
CA TYR A 99 -13.28 -8.16 -5.10
C TYR A 99 -12.89 -6.78 -5.63
N ARG A 100 -11.87 -6.71 -6.49
CA ARG A 100 -11.40 -5.47 -7.11
C ARG A 100 -12.51 -4.79 -7.90
N ALA A 101 -13.25 -5.55 -8.71
CA ALA A 101 -14.33 -5.00 -9.54
C ALA A 101 -15.46 -4.43 -8.67
N HIS A 102 -15.89 -5.18 -7.64
CA HIS A 102 -16.96 -4.79 -6.73
C HIS A 102 -16.60 -3.56 -5.88
N ILE A 103 -15.39 -3.50 -5.31
CA ILE A 103 -14.95 -2.32 -4.54
C ILE A 103 -14.92 -1.06 -5.41
N ILE A 104 -14.37 -1.15 -6.62
CA ILE A 104 -14.29 0.01 -7.52
C ILE A 104 -15.69 0.45 -7.95
N HIS A 105 -16.58 -0.50 -8.25
CA HIS A 105 -17.96 -0.21 -8.64
C HIS A 105 -18.73 0.46 -7.50
N ALA A 106 -18.61 -0.06 -6.28
CA ALA A 106 -19.24 0.50 -5.09
C ALA A 106 -18.80 1.94 -4.81
N ILE A 107 -17.50 2.24 -4.89
CA ILE A 107 -16.99 3.61 -4.70
C ILE A 107 -17.56 4.57 -5.76
N LYS A 108 -17.70 4.12 -7.00
CA LYS A 108 -18.30 4.94 -8.07
C LYS A 108 -19.78 5.22 -7.80
N ASN A 109 -20.54 4.19 -7.42
CA ASN A 109 -21.97 4.30 -7.19
C ASN A 109 -22.32 5.13 -5.97
N THR A 110 -21.47 5.20 -4.95
CA THR A 110 -21.74 6.06 -3.78
C THR A 110 -21.42 7.51 -4.03
N LEU A 111 -20.44 7.81 -4.89
CA LEU A 111 -20.04 9.19 -5.18
C LEU A 111 -20.85 9.81 -6.33
N ALA A 112 -21.35 9.01 -7.29
CA ALA A 112 -22.13 9.51 -8.43
C ALA A 112 -23.43 10.28 -8.04
N PRO A 113 -24.22 9.83 -7.04
CA PRO A 113 -25.39 10.59 -6.58
C PRO A 113 -25.01 11.89 -5.89
N ILE A 114 -23.83 11.97 -5.27
CA ILE A 114 -23.38 13.14 -4.53
C ILE A 114 -22.87 14.21 -5.49
N SER A 115 -22.12 13.82 -6.53
CA SER A 115 -21.72 14.75 -7.60
C SER A 115 -22.94 15.33 -8.31
N VAL A 116 -23.93 14.49 -8.64
CA VAL A 116 -25.16 14.95 -9.30
C VAL A 116 -26.02 15.82 -8.38
N ASN A 117 -26.07 15.55 -7.07
CA ASN A 117 -26.84 16.39 -6.13
C ASN A 117 -26.19 17.76 -5.87
N ASP A 118 -24.86 17.87 -5.91
CA ASP A 118 -24.17 19.17 -5.89
C ASP A 118 -24.40 19.95 -7.19
N ASP A 119 -24.53 19.25 -8.33
CA ASP A 119 -24.86 19.83 -9.64
C ASP A 119 -26.37 20.10 -9.86
N ALA A 120 -27.25 19.50 -9.05
CA ALA A 120 -28.70 19.55 -9.17
C ALA A 120 -29.36 20.85 -8.65
N GLU A 121 -28.60 21.97 -8.63
CA GLU A 121 -29.21 23.29 -8.90
C GLU A 121 -29.58 23.43 -10.40
N THR A 122 -29.19 22.47 -11.25
CA THR A 122 -29.61 22.33 -12.65
C THR A 122 -29.86 20.88 -13.05
N GLY A 123 -31.15 20.51 -13.14
CA GLY A 123 -31.81 19.46 -13.95
C GLY A 123 -31.07 18.16 -14.35
N PRO A 124 -31.71 16.97 -14.22
CA PRO A 124 -31.06 15.70 -14.51
C PRO A 124 -30.91 15.47 -16.03
N GLU A 125 -29.67 15.31 -16.50
CA GLU A 125 -29.36 14.68 -17.79
C GLU A 125 -28.43 13.46 -17.54
N GLY A 126 -28.78 12.33 -18.14
CA GLY A 126 -27.81 11.30 -18.51
C GLY A 126 -27.71 10.06 -17.63
N LEU A 127 -28.80 9.29 -17.48
CA LEU A 127 -28.67 7.86 -17.20
C LEU A 127 -28.61 7.12 -18.55
N ASP A 128 -27.42 6.62 -18.90
CA ASP A 128 -27.26 5.63 -19.97
C ASP A 128 -27.89 4.30 -19.52
N GLU A 129 -29.20 4.18 -19.75
CA GLU A 129 -29.93 2.90 -19.74
C GLU A 129 -29.63 2.14 -21.04
N GLN A 130 -28.71 1.18 -20.98
CA GLN A 130 -28.74 0.06 -21.93
C GLN A 130 -29.82 -0.93 -21.48
N GLU A 131 -31.07 -0.59 -21.78
CA GLU A 131 -32.21 -1.51 -21.70
C GLU A 131 -32.31 -2.27 -23.03
N SER A 132 -31.89 -3.54 -23.06
CA SER A 132 -32.29 -4.46 -24.12
C SER A 132 -33.52 -5.23 -23.65
N VAL A 133 -34.70 -4.62 -23.80
CA VAL A 133 -35.99 -5.31 -23.65
C VAL A 133 -36.33 -5.97 -24.98
N ASP A 134 -36.13 -7.27 -25.06
CA ASP A 134 -36.62 -8.08 -26.18
C ASP A 134 -38.11 -8.36 -25.95
N ILE A 135 -38.96 -7.53 -26.56
CA ILE A 135 -40.42 -7.67 -26.51
C ILE A 135 -40.84 -8.75 -27.51
N ASN A 136 -40.97 -9.99 -27.03
CA ASN A 136 -41.66 -11.04 -27.77
C ASN A 136 -43.16 -11.00 -27.43
N ILE A 137 -43.93 -10.26 -28.23
CA ILE A 137 -45.40 -10.29 -28.20
C ILE A 137 -45.84 -11.48 -29.05
N GLU A 138 -46.39 -12.51 -28.40
CA GLU A 138 -47.56 -13.29 -28.83
C GLU A 138 -47.70 -14.53 -27.94
N ASP A 139 -48.60 -14.49 -26.95
CA ASP A 139 -49.74 -15.41 -26.94
C ASP A 139 -50.76 -15.06 -25.85
N GLU A 140 -51.99 -14.89 -26.31
CA GLU A 140 -53.20 -14.68 -25.54
C GLU A 140 -53.47 -15.86 -24.60
N ARG A 141 -53.81 -15.58 -23.33
CA ARG A 141 -54.91 -16.23 -22.59
C ARG A 141 -55.08 -15.69 -21.15
N PHE A 142 -56.24 -15.05 -20.94
CA PHE A 142 -56.94 -14.80 -19.66
C PHE A 142 -56.45 -13.66 -18.75
N ILE A 143 -57.35 -12.69 -18.53
CA ILE A 143 -57.32 -11.72 -17.42
C ILE A 143 -58.15 -12.33 -16.30
N ASP A 144 -57.51 -12.89 -15.27
CA ASP A 144 -58.21 -13.31 -14.05
C ASP A 144 -58.35 -12.15 -13.08
N ILE A 145 -59.60 -11.77 -12.86
CA ILE A 145 -60.07 -10.77 -11.92
C ILE A 145 -60.14 -11.44 -10.54
N ASP A 146 -59.00 -11.54 -9.87
CA ASP A 146 -58.93 -11.68 -8.40
C ASP A 146 -57.80 -10.77 -7.89
N LYS A 147 -58.20 -9.53 -7.63
CA LYS A 147 -57.46 -8.54 -6.84
C LYS A 147 -57.12 -9.11 -5.46
N ASP A 148 -55.98 -8.66 -4.93
CA ASP A 148 -55.46 -8.86 -3.58
C ASP A 148 -54.55 -10.07 -3.34
N LYS A 149 -53.49 -10.19 -4.14
CA LYS A 149 -52.17 -10.50 -3.59
C LYS A 149 -51.22 -9.39 -3.99
N LYS A 150 -50.89 -8.51 -3.03
CA LYS A 150 -49.62 -7.79 -3.06
C LYS A 150 -48.54 -8.85 -3.22
N GLU A 151 -47.93 -8.93 -4.40
CA GLU A 151 -46.57 -9.45 -4.49
C GLU A 151 -45.78 -8.65 -3.45
N LYS A 152 -45.42 -9.31 -2.36
CA LYS A 152 -44.32 -8.84 -1.55
C LYS A 152 -43.14 -8.93 -2.50
N GLU A 153 -42.66 -7.79 -2.99
CA GLU A 153 -41.26 -7.67 -3.37
C GLU A 153 -40.48 -8.34 -2.24
N GLU A 154 -39.86 -9.49 -2.54
CA GLU A 154 -38.93 -10.10 -1.61
C GLU A 154 -37.90 -9.00 -1.27
N PRO A 155 -37.51 -8.85 0.01
CA PRO A 155 -36.49 -7.87 0.35
C PRO A 155 -35.25 -8.27 -0.45
N LYS A 156 -34.90 -7.49 -1.47
CA LYS A 156 -33.66 -7.67 -2.20
C LYS A 156 -32.54 -7.78 -1.19
N ASP A 157 -31.75 -8.84 -1.27
CA ASP A 157 -30.59 -8.98 -0.41
C ASP A 157 -29.67 -7.79 -0.70
N PRO A 158 -29.28 -6.98 0.31
CA PRO A 158 -28.38 -5.85 0.10
C PRO A 158 -27.07 -6.23 -0.64
N LYS A 159 -26.68 -7.50 -0.56
CA LYS A 159 -25.52 -8.05 -1.30
C LYS A 159 -25.78 -8.23 -2.80
N GLU A 160 -27.01 -8.50 -3.21
CA GLU A 160 -27.38 -8.61 -4.63
C GLU A 160 -27.47 -7.23 -5.29
N ASP A 161 -28.00 -6.23 -4.58
CA ASP A 161 -27.96 -4.84 -5.05
C ASP A 161 -26.50 -4.33 -5.15
N PHE A 162 -25.61 -4.76 -4.25
CA PHE A 162 -24.17 -4.47 -4.33
C PHE A 162 -23.47 -5.17 -5.52
N ALA A 163 -23.95 -6.35 -5.93
CA ALA A 163 -23.46 -7.07 -7.11
C ALA A 163 -23.96 -6.44 -8.42
N SER A 164 -25.12 -5.79 -8.37
CA SER A 164 -25.79 -5.27 -9.56
C SER A 164 -24.92 -4.21 -10.26
N GLY A 165 -24.53 -4.47 -11.50
CA GLY A 165 -23.68 -3.59 -12.31
C GLY A 165 -22.23 -4.06 -12.50
N VAL A 166 -21.80 -5.17 -11.89
CA VAL A 166 -20.50 -5.79 -12.12
C VAL A 166 -20.64 -7.05 -12.97
N SER A 167 -20.56 -6.90 -14.29
CA SER A 167 -20.71 -8.02 -15.23
C SER A 167 -19.50 -8.96 -15.22
N GLY A 168 -19.73 -10.28 -15.18
CA GLY A 168 -18.71 -11.31 -15.41
C GLY A 168 -18.13 -11.96 -14.16
N PHE A 169 -18.63 -11.57 -12.98
CA PHE A 169 -18.28 -12.18 -11.69
C PHE A 169 -19.53 -12.60 -10.89
N ASP A 170 -20.66 -12.77 -11.57
CA ASP A 170 -21.98 -13.04 -10.96
C ASP A 170 -22.01 -14.33 -10.12
N ASP A 171 -21.16 -15.31 -10.47
CA ASP A 171 -21.01 -16.59 -9.77
C ASP A 171 -20.04 -16.54 -8.57
N ASP A 172 -19.31 -15.43 -8.39
CA ASP A 172 -18.28 -15.33 -7.35
C ASP A 172 -18.77 -14.61 -6.09
N HIS A 173 -19.43 -15.37 -5.23
CA HIS A 173 -19.97 -14.87 -3.97
C HIS A 173 -18.89 -14.51 -2.94
N THR A 174 -17.72 -15.14 -2.98
CA THR A 174 -16.67 -14.89 -1.97
C THR A 174 -16.03 -13.52 -2.16
N GLY A 175 -15.61 -13.22 -3.40
CA GLY A 175 -15.03 -11.91 -3.72
C GLY A 175 -16.03 -10.77 -3.49
N ARG A 176 -17.28 -10.99 -3.90
CA ARG A 176 -18.39 -10.05 -3.70
C ARG A 176 -18.70 -9.78 -2.23
N ASP A 177 -18.87 -10.84 -1.43
CA ASP A 177 -19.32 -10.71 -0.04
C ASP A 177 -18.24 -10.04 0.83
N ILE A 178 -16.96 -10.37 0.61
CA ILE A 178 -15.85 -9.73 1.31
C ILE A 178 -15.73 -8.26 0.87
N ALA A 179 -15.90 -7.97 -0.43
CA ALA A 179 -15.91 -6.59 -0.91
C ALA A 179 -17.04 -5.77 -0.29
N TYR A 180 -18.23 -6.35 -0.13
CA TYR A 180 -19.35 -5.69 0.54
C TYR A 180 -19.02 -5.37 1.99
N GLU A 181 -18.47 -6.33 2.74
CA GLU A 181 -18.08 -6.12 4.14
C GLU A 181 -16.97 -5.08 4.28
N THR A 182 -15.95 -5.08 3.41
CA THR A 182 -14.94 -4.03 3.41
C THR A 182 -15.57 -2.68 3.10
N PHE A 183 -16.44 -2.61 2.08
CA PHE A 183 -17.05 -1.37 1.63
C PHE A 183 -17.88 -0.73 2.75
N GLN A 184 -18.70 -1.50 3.46
CA GLN A 184 -19.48 -0.99 4.60
C GLN A 184 -18.61 -0.35 5.70
N LYS A 185 -17.38 -0.84 5.91
CA LYS A 185 -16.45 -0.27 6.90
C LYS A 185 -15.88 1.09 6.46
N ILE A 186 -15.72 1.28 5.15
CA ILE A 186 -15.03 2.46 4.59
C ILE A 186 -15.99 3.49 3.97
N GLU A 187 -17.22 3.12 3.62
CA GLU A 187 -18.22 3.94 2.94
C GLU A 187 -18.42 5.30 3.61
N ASN A 188 -18.76 5.29 4.91
CA ASN A 188 -18.97 6.52 5.67
C ASN A 188 -17.74 7.44 5.66
N GLN A 189 -16.53 6.86 5.69
CA GLN A 189 -15.29 7.65 5.66
C GLN A 189 -15.08 8.31 4.29
N ILE A 190 -15.42 7.62 3.21
CA ILE A 190 -15.35 8.15 1.84
C ILE A 190 -16.35 9.28 1.66
N VAL A 191 -17.61 9.07 2.06
CA VAL A 191 -18.69 10.08 1.98
C VAL A 191 -18.37 11.31 2.84
N ASP A 192 -17.89 11.10 4.07
CA ASP A 192 -17.49 12.19 4.98
C ASP A 192 -16.29 12.98 4.46
N ALA A 193 -15.37 12.34 3.75
CA ALA A 193 -14.22 13.00 3.15
C ALA A 193 -14.63 13.82 1.92
N TYR A 194 -15.48 13.27 1.06
CA TYR A 194 -16.00 13.93 -0.13
C TYR A 194 -16.88 15.14 0.23
N SER A 195 -17.81 14.98 1.18
CA SER A 195 -18.74 16.04 1.60
C SER A 195 -18.06 17.24 2.28
N LYS A 196 -16.80 17.10 2.71
CA LYS A 196 -16.01 18.22 3.25
C LYS A 196 -15.40 19.10 2.16
N LEU A 197 -15.32 18.59 0.93
CA LEU A 197 -14.86 19.34 -0.22
C LEU A 197 -16.05 20.09 -0.78
N GLY A 198 -16.03 21.43 -0.70
CA GLY A 198 -17.08 22.28 -1.27
C GLY A 198 -16.70 22.92 -2.61
N ASN A 199 -15.53 22.59 -3.14
CA ASN A 199 -15.07 23.07 -4.44
C ASN A 199 -15.12 21.89 -5.44
N GLU A 200 -15.87 22.07 -6.52
CA GLU A 200 -16.06 21.10 -7.60
C GLU A 200 -14.72 20.58 -8.16
N GLN A 201 -13.73 21.47 -8.33
CA GLN A 201 -12.40 21.06 -8.83
C GLN A 201 -11.66 20.15 -7.84
N ASP A 202 -11.78 20.41 -6.53
CA ASP A 202 -11.19 19.55 -5.51
C ASP A 202 -11.96 18.22 -5.38
N GLN A 203 -13.27 18.23 -5.59
CA GLN A 203 -14.13 17.04 -5.61
C GLN A 203 -13.82 16.12 -6.79
N GLU A 204 -13.68 16.68 -8.01
CA GLU A 204 -13.30 15.93 -9.22
C GLU A 204 -11.90 15.33 -9.05
N THR A 205 -10.94 16.16 -8.61
CA THR A 205 -9.57 15.69 -8.31
C THR A 205 -9.60 14.59 -7.25
N PHE A 206 -10.41 14.73 -6.20
CA PHE A 206 -10.53 13.70 -5.17
C PHE A 206 -11.09 12.40 -5.73
N TYR A 207 -12.16 12.46 -6.53
CA TYR A 207 -12.81 11.29 -7.12
C TYR A 207 -11.85 10.50 -8.03
N ASP A 208 -11.21 11.17 -8.99
CA ASP A 208 -10.31 10.54 -9.95
C ASP A 208 -9.08 9.93 -9.26
N TYR A 209 -8.50 10.66 -8.31
CA TYR A 209 -7.34 10.18 -7.57
C TYR A 209 -7.72 9.09 -6.57
N LEU A 210 -8.92 9.10 -5.98
CA LEU A 210 -9.38 8.01 -5.10
C LEU A 210 -9.44 6.70 -5.88
N ILE A 211 -10.14 6.68 -7.02
CA ILE A 211 -10.25 5.48 -7.87
C ILE A 211 -8.88 5.02 -8.37
N THR A 212 -8.03 5.97 -8.79
CA THR A 212 -6.68 5.67 -9.28
C THR A 212 -5.81 5.07 -8.19
N ASN A 213 -5.77 5.67 -7.00
CA ASN A 213 -4.95 5.17 -5.89
C ASN A 213 -5.44 3.82 -5.39
N VAL A 214 -6.75 3.61 -5.23
CA VAL A 214 -7.30 2.30 -4.84
C VAL A 214 -6.88 1.22 -5.84
N LYS A 215 -6.96 1.49 -7.15
CA LYS A 215 -6.47 0.55 -8.18
C LYS A 215 -4.97 0.26 -8.03
N LEU A 216 -4.15 1.28 -7.83
CA LEU A 216 -2.69 1.13 -7.67
C LEU A 216 -2.34 0.31 -6.43
N TYR A 217 -3.03 0.53 -5.30
CA TYR A 217 -2.82 -0.26 -4.09
C TYR A 217 -3.24 -1.72 -4.28
N LEU A 218 -4.37 -1.98 -4.96
CA LEU A 218 -4.78 -3.36 -5.28
C LEU A 218 -3.78 -4.06 -6.19
N ASP A 219 -3.22 -3.37 -7.20
CA ASP A 219 -2.14 -3.92 -8.04
C ASP A 219 -0.87 -4.20 -7.23
N LYS A 220 -0.53 -3.32 -6.28
CA LYS A 220 0.58 -3.53 -5.36
C LYS A 220 0.36 -4.77 -4.48
N PHE A 221 -0.84 -4.94 -3.93
CA PHE A 221 -1.18 -6.10 -3.10
C PHE A 221 -1.13 -7.40 -3.89
N GLU A 222 -1.61 -7.39 -5.15
CA GLU A 222 -1.50 -8.56 -6.03
C GLU A 222 -0.04 -8.93 -6.31
N THR A 223 0.82 -7.91 -6.50
CA THR A 223 2.25 -8.11 -6.71
C THR A 223 2.93 -8.68 -5.46
N GLU A 224 2.58 -8.17 -4.27
CA GLU A 224 3.08 -8.68 -2.99
C GLU A 224 2.64 -10.14 -2.76
N LEU A 225 1.40 -10.49 -3.09
CA LEU A 225 0.86 -11.85 -2.94
C LEU A 225 1.43 -12.83 -3.97
N SER A 226 1.75 -12.35 -5.17
CA SER A 226 2.42 -13.13 -6.24
C SER A 226 3.94 -13.25 -6.00
N GLY A 227 4.47 -12.57 -4.99
CA GLY A 227 5.88 -12.62 -4.60
C GLY A 227 6.26 -14.00 -4.12
N ASN A 228 6.93 -14.76 -4.99
CA ASN A 228 7.62 -16.01 -4.71
C ASN A 228 8.54 -15.86 -3.49
N LEU A 229 8.10 -16.29 -2.31
CA LEU A 229 8.98 -16.63 -1.20
C LEU A 229 9.60 -17.97 -1.55
N GLU A 230 10.88 -17.98 -1.96
CA GLU A 230 11.65 -19.23 -1.94
C GLU A 230 11.59 -19.75 -0.50
N GLU A 231 10.98 -20.93 -0.32
CA GLU A 231 10.97 -21.62 0.95
C GLU A 231 12.43 -21.78 1.39
N PRO A 232 12.82 -21.31 2.60
CA PRO A 232 14.11 -21.67 3.13
C PRO A 232 14.10 -23.18 3.36
N THR A 233 14.69 -23.92 2.42
CA THR A 233 14.86 -25.36 2.55
C THR A 233 15.81 -25.63 3.71
N THR A 234 15.46 -26.60 4.54
CA THR A 234 16.37 -27.15 5.54
C THR A 234 17.14 -28.31 4.90
N PRO A 235 18.43 -28.50 5.21
CA PRO A 235 19.22 -29.63 4.71
C PRO A 235 18.56 -31.00 4.94
N GLU A 236 17.74 -31.09 5.99
CA GLU A 236 16.96 -32.28 6.35
C GLU A 236 15.85 -32.59 5.33
N TYR A 237 15.16 -31.58 4.77
CA TYR A 237 14.09 -31.79 3.79
C TYR A 237 14.62 -32.29 2.44
N GLU A 238 15.76 -31.75 2.00
CA GLU A 238 16.42 -32.19 0.77
C GLU A 238 16.94 -33.63 0.90
N GLN A 239 17.47 -34.02 2.06
CA GLN A 239 17.89 -35.40 2.35
C GLN A 239 16.71 -36.37 2.41
N GLU A 240 15.57 -35.96 2.96
CA GLU A 240 14.39 -36.81 3.07
C GLU A 240 13.73 -37.02 1.70
N LYS A 241 13.70 -35.97 0.86
CA LYS A 241 13.24 -36.05 -0.54
C LYS A 241 14.14 -36.96 -1.39
N ASP A 242 15.46 -36.84 -1.27
CA ASP A 242 16.40 -37.74 -1.95
C ASP A 242 16.30 -39.18 -1.42
N SER A 243 15.94 -39.38 -0.15
CA SER A 243 15.72 -40.72 0.41
C SER A 243 14.41 -41.37 -0.03
N MET A 244 13.40 -40.57 -0.37
CA MET A 244 12.11 -41.05 -0.89
C MET A 244 12.18 -41.44 -2.38
N ASP A 245 13.12 -40.88 -3.14
CA ASP A 245 13.30 -41.20 -4.57
C ASP A 245 14.23 -42.41 -4.81
N VAL A 246 14.74 -43.03 -3.72
CA VAL A 246 15.69 -44.15 -3.79
C VAL A 246 15.24 -45.31 -2.89
N GLU A 247 14.24 -46.07 -3.34
CA GLU A 247 14.13 -47.51 -3.04
C GLU A 247 13.51 -48.25 -4.26
N PRO A 248 13.82 -49.55 -4.45
CA PRO A 248 14.66 -49.99 -5.56
C PRO A 248 13.89 -50.77 -6.64
N THR A 249 14.14 -50.45 -7.90
CA THR A 249 13.84 -51.35 -9.02
C THR A 249 14.86 -52.50 -9.02
N GLY A 250 14.50 -53.61 -8.38
CA GLY A 250 15.35 -54.80 -8.29
C GLY A 250 14.58 -56.03 -7.83
N LEU A 251 13.60 -56.47 -8.62
CA LEU A 251 13.11 -57.85 -8.60
C LEU A 251 13.12 -58.34 -10.05
N GLU A 252 14.18 -59.03 -10.41
CA GLU A 252 14.27 -59.89 -11.60
C GLU A 252 13.26 -61.03 -11.43
N ASP A 253 12.25 -61.07 -12.30
CA ASP A 253 11.40 -62.25 -12.49
C ASP A 253 12.24 -63.37 -13.13
N GLU A 254 12.91 -64.18 -12.30
CA GLU A 254 13.35 -65.52 -12.71
C GLU A 254 12.10 -66.42 -12.82
N ILE A 255 11.73 -66.75 -14.06
CA ILE A 255 10.70 -67.74 -14.40
C ILE A 255 11.24 -69.15 -14.04
N PRO A 256 10.60 -69.93 -13.15
CA PRO A 256 10.88 -71.35 -13.06
C PRO A 256 10.17 -72.08 -14.21
N GLU A 257 10.98 -72.61 -15.13
CA GLU A 257 10.57 -73.51 -16.20
C GLU A 257 10.02 -74.81 -15.58
N ASN A 258 8.72 -75.06 -15.77
CA ASN A 258 8.04 -76.28 -15.34
C ASN A 258 8.52 -77.49 -16.18
N PRO A 259 9.06 -78.57 -15.59
CA PRO A 259 9.41 -79.77 -16.33
C PRO A 259 8.42 -80.90 -16.03
N GLU A 260 7.32 -81.00 -16.77
CA GLU A 260 6.61 -82.28 -16.93
C GLU A 260 5.93 -82.31 -18.31
N GLU A 261 6.59 -82.92 -19.29
CA GLU A 261 5.92 -83.80 -20.25
C GLU A 261 6.94 -84.72 -20.96
N ILE A 262 6.70 -86.04 -20.77
CA ILE A 262 7.24 -87.25 -21.42
C ILE A 262 8.46 -87.93 -20.77
#